data_AF-A0A9W9FKV0-F1
#
_entry.id   AF-A0A9W9FKV0-F1
#
_cell.length_a   1.000
_cell.length_b   1.000
_cell.length_c   1.000
_cell.angle_alpha   90.00
_cell.angle_beta   90.00
_cell.angle_gamma   90.00
#
_symmetry.space_group_name_H-M   'P 1'
#
loop_
_entity.id
_entity.type
_entity.pdbx_description
1 polymer ?
#
loop_
_entity_poly.entity_id
_entity_poly.type
_entity_poly.pdbx_seq_one_letter_code
_entity_poly.pdbx_strand_id
1 'polypeptide(L)'
;MASGVGESNSVYNVKGRRCPAVARRRLITAQKKSTSNSVPIIALAGACAVGVLDHAHWIHGDHADTQDDLHWPTDISRDIVPVGCHSHNDYWRPVPLYSALQAGCIGVEADVWLFDDELYVGHTASSLTPQRTLRSMYVDPLVVILERQNPITKFQLTIARPPRGVFDADPGQSLILLVDFKTDGAATWPAVIQQLAPLRDRGYLTHFNGRDIVPGPVTVVGTGNTPFDLVTANSSYRDIFFDAPLDKLVDEESYTQNPGSGHSELHFSRTKRSNGLGQGLSGMPVTITADTFNVTNSFYASVSFKKAIGFPWPFHFTQRQIDLIRAQVRVAHRHGLKVRYWSLPGWPRGLRNHIWRVLAQEGVDILNVDDLVGATKGDWKTRIFDWWI
;
A
#
# COMPACT_ATOMS: atom_id res chain seq x y z
N MET A 1 47.19 49.99 19.65
CA MET A 1 47.41 51.01 18.60
C MET A 1 47.13 50.31 17.28
N ALA A 2 46.09 50.68 16.52
CA ALA A 2 46.05 51.81 15.57
C ALA A 2 47.04 51.59 14.39
N SER A 3 46.67 51.70 13.10
CA SER A 3 45.40 52.11 12.46
C SER A 3 45.30 51.58 10.99
N GLY A 4 44.24 51.91 10.24
CA GLY A 4 44.07 51.57 8.80
C GLY A 4 44.99 52.38 7.84
N VAL A 5 44.70 52.57 6.53
CA VAL A 5 43.47 52.46 5.71
C VAL A 5 43.85 52.24 4.22
N GLY A 6 42.94 51.77 3.35
CA GLY A 6 43.01 51.87 1.87
C GLY A 6 42.64 50.54 1.15
N GLU A 7 41.45 50.33 0.58
CA GLU A 7 40.74 50.96 -0.57
C GLU A 7 41.16 50.50 -1.98
N SER A 8 40.22 49.83 -2.68
CA SER A 8 39.90 50.05 -4.10
C SER A 8 38.53 49.41 -4.42
N ASN A 9 37.76 49.95 -5.39
CA ASN A 9 36.33 49.67 -5.59
C ASN A 9 35.95 49.26 -7.04
N SER A 10 35.04 48.27 -7.17
CA SER A 10 34.19 47.97 -8.35
C SER A 10 33.10 46.94 -7.94
N VAL A 11 31.76 47.10 -8.01
CA VAL A 11 30.82 48.11 -8.58
C VAL A 11 30.62 47.99 -10.10
N TYR A 12 29.52 47.46 -10.67
CA TYR A 12 28.25 46.83 -10.17
C TYR A 12 27.99 45.49 -10.95
N ASN A 13 26.81 44.91 -11.33
CA ASN A 13 25.37 45.24 -11.28
C ASN A 13 24.46 44.00 -11.56
N VAL A 14 23.41 43.70 -10.76
CA VAL A 14 22.27 42.82 -11.13
C VAL A 14 20.96 43.35 -10.55
N LYS A 15 19.87 43.35 -11.34
CA LYS A 15 18.52 43.80 -10.94
C LYS A 15 17.70 42.65 -10.31
N GLY A 16 17.04 42.89 -9.18
CA GLY A 16 16.14 41.92 -8.53
C GLY A 16 14.64 42.20 -8.75
N ARG A 17 13.78 41.33 -8.20
CA ARG A 17 12.34 41.57 -7.92
C ARG A 17 11.93 40.85 -6.63
N ARG A 18 10.84 41.30 -5.97
CA ARG A 18 10.32 40.77 -4.70
C ARG A 18 8.96 40.07 -4.88
N CYS A 19 8.63 39.16 -3.97
CA CYS A 19 7.27 38.67 -3.75
C CYS A 19 6.38 39.77 -3.12
N PRO A 20 5.06 39.80 -3.40
CA PRO A 20 4.11 40.67 -2.71
C PRO A 20 3.68 40.10 -1.34
N ALA A 21 3.27 40.96 -0.41
CA ALA A 21 2.80 40.61 0.93
C ALA A 21 1.34 41.02 1.16
N VAL A 22 0.67 40.39 2.13
CA VAL A 22 -0.75 40.58 2.45
C VAL A 22 -1.01 41.95 3.10
N ALA A 23 -1.97 42.71 2.57
CA ALA A 23 -2.39 44.00 3.13
C ALA A 23 -3.48 43.85 4.20
N ARG A 24 -3.17 44.21 5.45
CA ARG A 24 -4.17 44.38 6.52
C ARG A 24 -4.95 45.69 6.31
N ARG A 25 -6.29 45.65 6.41
CA ARG A 25 -7.12 46.88 6.59
C ARG A 25 -7.36 47.15 8.08
N ARG A 26 -7.53 48.43 8.43
CA ARG A 26 -7.71 48.93 9.80
C ARG A 26 -9.15 48.76 10.29
N LEU A 27 -9.33 48.71 11.61
CA LEU A 27 -10.62 48.96 12.24
C LEU A 27 -11.07 50.42 11.98
N ILE A 28 -12.38 50.62 11.90
CA ILE A 28 -13.05 51.90 12.11
C ILE A 28 -14.18 51.64 13.11
N THR A 29 -14.24 52.43 14.18
CA THR A 29 -15.28 52.34 15.22
C THR A 29 -16.52 53.15 14.85
N ALA A 30 -17.71 52.59 15.09
CA ALA A 30 -18.97 53.31 15.03
C ALA A 30 -19.94 52.74 16.07
N GLN A 31 -20.54 53.62 16.91
CA GLN A 31 -21.62 53.26 17.83
C GLN A 31 -22.98 53.47 17.16
N LYS A 32 -23.95 52.56 17.39
CA LYS A 32 -25.35 52.96 17.65
C LYS A 32 -26.18 51.86 18.33
N LYS A 33 -27.35 52.29 18.82
CA LYS A 33 -28.17 51.67 19.87
C LYS A 33 -29.00 50.45 19.41
N SER A 34 -29.40 49.66 20.41
CA SER A 34 -30.43 48.60 20.38
C SER A 34 -31.82 49.07 19.95
N THR A 35 -32.60 48.21 19.28
CA THR A 35 -34.00 47.86 19.63
C THR A 35 -34.44 46.58 18.87
N SER A 36 -35.59 46.01 19.23
CA SER A 36 -36.06 44.66 18.80
C SER A 36 -36.92 44.65 17.52
N ASN A 37 -37.04 43.48 16.87
CA ASN A 37 -38.31 42.75 16.64
C ASN A 37 -38.06 41.44 15.85
N SER A 38 -39.12 40.68 15.52
CA SER A 38 -39.05 39.21 15.38
C SER A 38 -39.67 38.66 14.07
N VAL A 39 -39.14 37.52 13.59
CA VAL A 39 -39.78 36.53 12.66
C VAL A 39 -39.97 37.01 11.19
N PRO A 40 -39.97 36.13 10.14
CA PRO A 40 -39.55 34.71 10.04
C PRO A 40 -38.30 34.49 9.16
N ILE A 41 -37.84 33.23 9.07
CA ILE A 41 -36.86 32.76 8.08
C ILE A 41 -37.59 32.25 6.83
N ILE A 42 -37.15 32.67 5.64
CA ILE A 42 -37.39 31.95 4.37
C ILE A 42 -36.03 31.66 3.75
N ALA A 43 -35.62 30.39 3.77
CA ALA A 43 -34.41 29.93 3.09
C ALA A 43 -34.81 29.14 1.84
N LEU A 44 -34.40 29.61 0.66
CA LEU A 44 -34.49 28.78 -0.56
C LEU A 44 -33.43 27.69 -0.47
N ALA A 45 -33.87 26.43 -0.38
CA ALA A 45 -32.98 25.27 -0.48
C ALA A 45 -32.52 25.12 -1.94
N GLY A 46 -31.26 25.48 -2.20
CA GLY A 46 -30.61 25.41 -3.52
C GLY A 46 -29.23 24.73 -3.45
N ALA A 47 -29.15 23.60 -2.76
CA ALA A 47 -27.89 22.88 -2.56
C ALA A 47 -27.64 21.87 -3.70
N CYS A 48 -26.64 22.14 -4.54
CA CYS A 48 -26.09 21.13 -5.44
C CYS A 48 -25.42 20.02 -4.61
N ALA A 49 -25.95 18.80 -4.66
CA ALA A 49 -25.38 17.65 -3.96
C ALA A 49 -24.04 17.22 -4.58
N VAL A 50 -22.94 17.75 -4.05
CA VAL A 50 -21.62 17.12 -4.18
C VAL A 50 -21.63 15.90 -3.26
N GLY A 51 -21.56 14.70 -3.83
CA GLY A 51 -21.69 13.45 -3.10
C GLY A 51 -20.58 13.26 -2.07
N VAL A 52 -20.87 13.56 -0.80
CA VAL A 52 -20.11 13.06 0.34
C VAL A 52 -20.35 11.55 0.40
N LEU A 53 -19.28 10.76 0.33
CA LEU A 53 -19.36 9.31 0.53
C LEU A 53 -19.91 9.03 1.92
N ASP A 54 -20.78 8.04 2.07
CA ASP A 54 -21.27 7.68 3.39
C ASP A 54 -20.17 6.92 4.16
N HIS A 55 -19.76 7.48 5.29
CA HIS A 55 -18.74 6.92 6.19
C HIS A 55 -19.37 6.16 7.37
N ALA A 56 -20.70 6.18 7.52
CA ALA A 56 -21.40 5.69 8.72
C ALA A 56 -21.20 4.18 8.98
N HIS A 57 -21.20 3.37 7.91
CA HIS A 57 -21.14 1.90 7.97
C HIS A 57 -19.94 1.33 8.76
N TRP A 58 -18.81 2.03 8.82
CA TRP A 58 -17.61 1.57 9.52
C TRP A 58 -17.40 2.22 10.90
N ILE A 59 -18.06 3.35 11.18
CA ILE A 59 -17.76 4.20 12.34
C ILE A 59 -18.76 4.00 13.49
N HIS A 60 -20.02 3.65 13.21
CA HIS A 60 -21.05 3.50 14.27
C HIS A 60 -21.06 2.13 14.97
N GLY A 61 -19.99 1.34 14.82
CA GLY A 61 -19.90 -0.02 15.36
C GLY A 61 -19.75 -0.17 16.88
N ASP A 62 -19.62 0.94 17.62
CA ASP A 62 -19.28 0.95 19.06
C ASP A 62 -20.46 1.22 20.01
N HIS A 63 -21.64 1.58 19.48
CA HIS A 63 -22.86 1.70 20.30
C HIS A 63 -23.55 0.34 20.45
N ALA A 64 -23.12 -0.42 21.45
CA ALA A 64 -23.85 -1.58 21.95
C ALA A 64 -25.09 -1.13 22.75
N ASP A 65 -26.16 -0.73 22.03
CA ASP A 65 -27.48 -0.46 22.61
C ASP A 65 -28.61 -1.06 21.74
N THR A 66 -29.68 -1.49 22.41
CA THR A 66 -30.91 -2.11 21.87
C THR A 66 -30.84 -2.88 20.54
N GLN A 67 -30.59 -4.20 20.63
CA GLN A 67 -31.26 -5.27 19.86
C GLN A 67 -31.79 -4.91 18.44
N ASP A 68 -30.89 -4.77 17.47
CA ASP A 68 -31.27 -4.77 16.04
C ASP A 68 -31.16 -6.19 15.46
N ASP A 69 -32.20 -7.00 15.68
CA ASP A 69 -32.31 -8.39 15.21
C ASP A 69 -32.39 -8.53 13.67
N LEU A 70 -32.31 -7.42 12.91
CA LEU A 70 -32.28 -7.41 11.44
C LEU A 70 -30.87 -7.23 10.86
N HIS A 71 -29.90 -6.80 11.66
CA HIS A 71 -28.52 -6.65 11.20
C HIS A 71 -27.80 -8.01 11.09
N TRP A 72 -27.22 -8.27 9.92
CA TRP A 72 -26.49 -9.50 9.62
C TRP A 72 -25.02 -9.33 10.04
N PRO A 73 -24.39 -10.32 10.71
CA PRO A 73 -23.04 -10.14 11.28
C PRO A 73 -21.95 -9.69 10.29
N THR A 74 -22.14 -9.96 8.99
CA THR A 74 -21.20 -9.64 7.92
C THR A 74 -21.65 -8.49 7.01
N ASP A 75 -22.73 -7.76 7.37
CA ASP A 75 -23.30 -6.61 6.63
C ASP A 75 -22.24 -5.60 6.15
N ILE A 76 -21.21 -5.38 6.98
CA ILE A 76 -20.19 -4.36 6.82
C ILE A 76 -19.37 -4.48 5.52
N SER A 77 -19.37 -5.66 4.87
CA SER A 77 -18.70 -5.88 3.59
C SER A 77 -19.47 -6.75 2.59
N ARG A 78 -20.80 -6.92 2.74
CA ARG A 78 -21.65 -7.72 1.83
C ARG A 78 -21.44 -7.39 0.36
N ASP A 79 -21.59 -6.11 0.02
CA ASP A 79 -21.62 -5.65 -1.38
C ASP A 79 -20.24 -5.20 -1.89
N ILE A 80 -19.17 -5.50 -1.14
CA ILE A 80 -17.79 -5.12 -1.47
C ILE A 80 -17.11 -6.27 -2.22
N VAL A 81 -17.10 -6.18 -3.55
CA VAL A 81 -16.35 -7.11 -4.41
C VAL A 81 -14.85 -6.78 -4.33
N PRO A 82 -13.98 -7.70 -3.89
CA PRO A 82 -12.55 -7.46 -3.86
C PRO A 82 -11.92 -7.37 -5.26
N VAL A 83 -10.88 -6.55 -5.37
CA VAL A 83 -10.09 -6.35 -6.59
C VAL A 83 -8.59 -6.24 -6.28
N GLY A 84 -7.77 -6.63 -7.25
CA GLY A 84 -6.30 -6.66 -7.18
C GLY A 84 -5.63 -5.28 -7.13
N CYS A 85 -5.97 -4.47 -6.13
CA CYS A 85 -5.31 -3.20 -5.83
C CYS A 85 -4.76 -3.16 -4.41
N HIS A 86 -3.70 -2.37 -4.26
CA HIS A 86 -3.00 -2.13 -3.02
C HIS A 86 -3.06 -0.64 -2.70
N SER A 87 -3.67 -0.30 -1.57
CA SER A 87 -3.75 1.07 -1.07
C SER A 87 -2.37 1.52 -0.60
N HIS A 88 -1.65 2.18 -1.50
CA HIS A 88 -0.33 2.73 -1.24
C HIS A 88 -0.42 3.94 -0.31
N ASN A 89 0.46 3.99 0.69
CA ASN A 89 0.44 4.88 1.84
C ASN A 89 -0.97 4.94 2.48
N ASP A 90 -1.57 3.79 2.80
CA ASP A 90 -2.97 3.73 3.26
C ASP A 90 -3.23 4.56 4.53
N TYR A 91 -2.22 4.77 5.34
CA TYR A 91 -2.27 5.64 6.51
C TYR A 91 -2.48 7.14 6.16
N TRP A 92 -2.44 7.55 4.89
CA TRP A 92 -2.87 8.87 4.36
C TRP A 92 -4.35 8.92 3.93
N ARG A 93 -5.11 7.81 3.98
CA ARG A 93 -6.56 7.86 3.68
C ARG A 93 -7.32 8.64 4.75
N PRO A 94 -8.51 9.21 4.44
CA PRO A 94 -9.35 9.90 5.42
C PRO A 94 -9.72 9.00 6.61
N VAL A 95 -9.97 7.73 6.33
CA VAL A 95 -10.13 6.67 7.34
C VAL A 95 -9.28 5.47 6.92
N PRO A 96 -8.05 5.31 7.44
CA PRO A 96 -7.15 4.19 7.11
C PRO A 96 -7.78 2.82 7.42
N LEU A 97 -7.27 1.78 6.75
CA LEU A 97 -7.88 0.46 6.54
C LEU A 97 -9.24 0.54 5.83
N TYR A 98 -10.22 1.16 6.49
CA TYR A 98 -11.63 1.20 6.09
C TYR A 98 -11.86 1.82 4.71
N SER A 99 -11.09 2.85 4.32
CA SER A 99 -11.18 3.44 2.97
C SER A 99 -10.74 2.47 1.87
N ALA A 100 -9.75 1.61 2.13
CA ALA A 100 -9.29 0.59 1.19
C ALA A 100 -10.27 -0.58 1.11
N LEU A 101 -10.80 -1.02 2.26
CA LEU A 101 -11.85 -2.04 2.33
C LEU A 101 -13.11 -1.57 1.60
N GLN A 102 -13.64 -0.38 1.90
CA GLN A 102 -14.82 0.19 1.22
C GLN A 102 -14.64 0.32 -0.30
N ALA A 103 -13.41 0.54 -0.77
CA ALA A 103 -13.10 0.55 -2.19
C ALA A 103 -13.03 -0.85 -2.81
N GLY A 104 -12.67 -1.88 -2.04
CA GLY A 104 -12.44 -3.25 -2.49
C GLY A 104 -10.96 -3.63 -2.68
N CYS A 105 -9.99 -2.83 -2.24
CA CYS A 105 -8.57 -3.16 -2.39
C CYS A 105 -8.13 -4.27 -1.41
N ILE A 106 -7.59 -5.36 -1.95
CA ILE A 106 -7.12 -6.53 -1.19
C ILE A 106 -5.76 -6.35 -0.51
N GLY A 107 -5.23 -5.11 -0.43
CA GLY A 107 -4.07 -4.84 0.39
C GLY A 107 -3.92 -3.38 0.81
N VAL A 108 -3.22 -3.19 1.92
CA VAL A 108 -2.96 -1.90 2.60
C VAL A 108 -1.49 -1.81 3.04
N GLU A 109 -0.99 -0.60 3.24
CA GLU A 109 0.41 -0.31 3.55
C GLU A 109 0.55 0.48 4.85
N ALA A 110 1.43 0.00 5.74
CA ALA A 110 1.80 0.62 7.01
C ALA A 110 3.30 0.97 7.04
N ASP A 111 3.61 2.26 6.98
CA ASP A 111 4.98 2.78 7.14
C ASP A 111 5.34 2.86 8.64
N VAL A 112 6.05 1.86 9.16
CA VAL A 112 6.29 1.71 10.61
C VAL A 112 7.66 2.26 11.06
N TRP A 113 7.64 2.95 12.20
CA TRP A 113 8.80 3.50 12.88
C TRP A 113 8.80 3.05 14.34
N LEU A 114 9.84 2.34 14.75
CA LEU A 114 10.06 1.96 16.15
C LEU A 114 10.57 3.15 16.96
N PHE A 115 9.84 3.54 18.00
CA PHE A 115 10.29 4.44 19.06
C PHE A 115 9.71 3.97 20.39
N ASP A 116 10.52 3.91 21.45
CA ASP A 116 10.09 3.54 22.81
C ASP A 116 9.24 2.26 22.88
N ASP A 117 9.69 1.21 22.16
CA ASP A 117 9.05 -0.11 21.95
C ASP A 117 7.67 -0.10 21.26
N GLU A 118 7.21 1.05 20.76
CA GLU A 118 5.96 1.22 20.00
C GLU A 118 6.24 1.47 18.49
N LEU A 119 5.31 1.03 17.63
CA LEU A 119 5.39 1.09 16.17
C LEU A 119 4.46 2.16 15.62
N TYR A 120 4.96 3.39 15.53
CA TYR A 120 4.20 4.53 15.01
C TYR A 120 4.11 4.50 13.47
N VAL A 121 2.98 4.97 12.92
CA VAL A 121 2.67 4.89 11.48
C VAL A 121 2.63 6.27 10.81
N GLY A 122 3.51 6.49 9.84
CA GLY A 122 3.55 7.72 9.04
C GLY A 122 4.67 7.76 8.00
N HIS A 123 4.57 8.69 7.04
CA HIS A 123 5.51 8.79 5.91
C HIS A 123 6.89 9.31 6.33
N THR A 124 6.93 10.13 7.38
CA THR A 124 8.12 10.72 7.97
C THR A 124 8.03 10.69 9.49
N ALA A 125 9.17 10.68 10.18
CA ALA A 125 9.21 10.83 11.64
C ALA A 125 8.48 12.10 12.14
N SER A 126 8.44 13.17 11.34
CA SER A 126 7.70 14.41 11.62
C SER A 126 6.17 14.33 11.42
N SER A 127 5.65 13.20 10.91
CA SER A 127 4.21 12.96 10.71
C SER A 127 3.59 11.99 11.73
N LEU A 128 4.41 11.48 12.66
CA LEU A 128 3.99 10.52 13.69
C LEU A 128 3.20 11.24 14.80
N THR A 129 2.21 10.56 15.37
CA THR A 129 1.46 11.03 16.55
C THR A 129 1.21 9.85 17.50
N PRO A 130 1.12 10.05 18.82
CA PRO A 130 0.97 8.96 19.79
C PRO A 130 -0.22 8.02 19.56
N GLN A 131 -1.26 8.48 18.90
CA GLN A 131 -2.50 7.73 18.63
C GLN A 131 -2.43 6.86 17.36
N ARG A 132 -1.37 6.99 16.55
CA ARG A 132 -1.25 6.38 15.21
C ARG A 132 -0.17 5.30 15.23
N THR A 133 -0.55 4.10 15.66
CA THR A 133 0.33 2.94 15.76
C THR A 133 -0.13 1.81 14.85
N LEU A 134 0.74 0.84 14.57
CA LEU A 134 0.40 -0.34 13.76
C LEU A 134 -0.82 -1.07 14.34
N ARG A 135 -0.93 -1.12 15.67
CA ARG A 135 -2.08 -1.64 16.39
C ARG A 135 -3.35 -0.83 16.19
N SER A 136 -3.34 0.46 16.53
CA SER A 136 -4.55 1.31 16.50
C SER A 136 -5.09 1.52 15.09
N MET A 137 -4.22 1.49 14.08
CA MET A 137 -4.61 1.75 12.68
C MET A 137 -4.95 0.48 11.89
N TYR A 138 -4.39 -0.68 12.25
CA TYR A 138 -4.54 -1.91 11.45
C TYR A 138 -4.86 -3.15 12.27
N VAL A 139 -4.01 -3.55 13.24
CA VAL A 139 -4.15 -4.88 13.86
C VAL A 139 -5.44 -5.00 14.68
N ASP A 140 -5.71 -4.03 15.56
CA ASP A 140 -6.89 -4.09 16.43
C ASP A 140 -8.21 -3.92 15.63
N PRO A 141 -8.30 -2.98 14.65
CA PRO A 141 -9.40 -2.95 13.69
C PRO A 141 -9.61 -4.27 12.92
N LEU A 142 -8.55 -4.93 12.45
CA LEU A 142 -8.65 -6.21 11.74
C LEU A 142 -9.16 -7.33 12.64
N VAL A 143 -8.75 -7.37 13.91
CA VAL A 143 -9.31 -8.31 14.90
C VAL A 143 -10.83 -8.12 15.03
N VAL A 144 -11.30 -6.88 15.20
CA VAL A 144 -12.74 -6.57 15.33
C VAL A 144 -13.54 -6.97 14.09
N ILE A 145 -13.01 -6.67 12.89
CA ILE A 145 -13.66 -7.07 11.62
C ILE A 145 -13.75 -8.60 11.52
N LEU A 146 -12.65 -9.30 11.80
CA LEU A 146 -12.57 -10.75 11.61
C LEU A 146 -13.33 -11.54 12.67
N GLU A 147 -13.45 -11.04 13.90
CA GLU A 147 -14.36 -11.60 14.91
C GLU A 147 -15.83 -11.44 14.51
N ARG A 148 -16.24 -10.28 13.95
CA ARG A 148 -17.60 -10.08 13.40
C ARG A 148 -17.88 -10.97 12.18
N GLN A 149 -16.87 -11.21 11.33
CA GLN A 149 -16.94 -12.13 10.19
C GLN A 149 -16.94 -13.62 10.59
N ASN A 150 -16.48 -13.97 11.80
CA ASN A 150 -16.38 -15.36 12.28
C ASN A 150 -17.13 -15.58 13.60
N PRO A 151 -18.44 -15.27 13.68
CA PRO A 151 -19.17 -15.26 14.94
C PRO A 151 -19.40 -16.67 15.49
N ILE A 152 -19.02 -16.89 16.75
CA ILE A 152 -19.41 -18.08 17.51
C ILE A 152 -20.85 -17.87 18.00
N THR A 153 -21.76 -18.78 17.65
CA THR A 153 -23.19 -18.69 17.98
C THR A 153 -23.75 -20.05 18.41
N LYS A 154 -24.99 -20.08 18.91
CA LYS A 154 -25.71 -21.34 19.20
C LYS A 154 -25.88 -22.27 17.98
N PHE A 155 -25.71 -21.75 16.76
CA PHE A 155 -25.75 -22.52 15.51
C PHE A 155 -24.35 -22.89 14.99
N GLN A 156 -23.31 -22.18 15.42
CA GLN A 156 -21.93 -22.31 14.96
C GLN A 156 -21.00 -22.22 16.18
N LEU A 157 -20.80 -23.34 16.87
CA LEU A 157 -20.12 -23.39 18.18
C LEU A 157 -18.60 -23.18 18.13
N THR A 158 -18.01 -23.10 16.93
CA THR A 158 -16.58 -22.85 16.69
C THR A 158 -16.39 -21.95 15.48
N ILE A 159 -15.30 -21.19 15.43
CA ILE A 159 -14.87 -20.45 14.23
C ILE A 159 -14.88 -21.36 12.98
N ALA A 160 -15.32 -20.81 11.84
CA ALA A 160 -15.37 -21.52 10.56
C ALA A 160 -13.97 -22.00 10.12
N ARG A 161 -13.91 -23.07 9.31
CA ARG A 161 -12.64 -23.60 8.79
C ARG A 161 -12.75 -23.86 7.28
N PRO A 162 -12.01 -23.11 6.43
CA PRO A 162 -11.17 -21.94 6.79
C PRO A 162 -11.99 -20.80 7.41
N PRO A 163 -11.39 -19.94 8.25
CA PRO A 163 -12.04 -18.73 8.74
C PRO A 163 -12.27 -17.73 7.60
N ARG A 164 -13.36 -16.96 7.68
CA ARG A 164 -13.77 -15.96 6.69
C ARG A 164 -12.84 -14.75 6.71
N GLY A 165 -12.50 -14.25 5.53
CA GLY A 165 -11.78 -12.99 5.30
C GLY A 165 -12.59 -11.73 5.63
N VAL A 166 -12.04 -10.56 5.29
CA VAL A 166 -12.67 -9.26 5.55
C VAL A 166 -13.79 -8.90 4.55
N PHE A 167 -13.85 -9.58 3.40
CA PHE A 167 -14.86 -9.38 2.35
C PHE A 167 -15.91 -10.49 2.43
N ASP A 168 -17.18 -10.14 2.65
CA ASP A 168 -18.26 -11.13 2.71
C ASP A 168 -18.61 -11.72 1.33
N ALA A 169 -18.45 -10.91 0.26
CA ALA A 169 -18.63 -11.31 -1.14
C ALA A 169 -17.61 -12.36 -1.63
N ASP A 170 -16.40 -12.39 -1.06
CA ASP A 170 -15.43 -13.47 -1.23
C ASP A 170 -14.72 -13.72 0.11
N PRO A 171 -15.27 -14.62 0.95
CA PRO A 171 -14.71 -14.91 2.26
C PRO A 171 -13.41 -15.72 2.20
N GLY A 172 -12.95 -16.13 1.03
CA GLY A 172 -11.62 -16.73 0.83
C GLY A 172 -10.51 -15.71 0.56
N GLN A 173 -10.85 -14.46 0.24
CA GLN A 173 -9.89 -13.42 -0.08
C GLN A 173 -9.16 -12.91 1.17
N SER A 174 -7.90 -13.29 1.31
CA SER A 174 -6.97 -12.72 2.31
C SER A 174 -6.71 -11.24 2.05
N LEU A 175 -6.64 -10.43 3.11
CA LEU A 175 -6.16 -9.05 3.05
C LEU A 175 -4.64 -9.00 3.23
N ILE A 176 -3.94 -8.32 2.33
CA ILE A 176 -2.48 -8.22 2.36
C ILE A 176 -2.04 -6.96 3.12
N LEU A 177 -1.51 -7.14 4.33
CA LEU A 177 -0.93 -6.08 5.15
C LEU A 177 0.56 -5.95 4.84
N LEU A 178 0.94 -4.94 4.07
CA LEU A 178 2.34 -4.59 3.83
C LEU A 178 2.85 -3.73 4.99
N VAL A 179 3.99 -4.10 5.56
CA VAL A 179 4.66 -3.37 6.65
C VAL A 179 6.03 -2.91 6.14
N ASP A 180 6.19 -1.62 5.86
CA ASP A 180 7.46 -1.03 5.42
C ASP A 180 8.24 -0.52 6.64
N PHE A 181 9.33 -1.20 6.96
CA PHE A 181 10.19 -0.89 8.10
C PHE A 181 11.07 0.33 7.77
N LYS A 182 10.76 1.50 8.37
CA LYS A 182 11.52 2.74 8.15
C LYS A 182 12.69 2.93 9.12
N THR A 183 12.63 2.29 10.27
CA THR A 183 13.68 2.22 11.31
C THR A 183 14.61 1.01 11.10
N ASP A 184 15.54 0.76 12.03
CA ASP A 184 16.46 -0.39 11.90
C ASP A 184 15.71 -1.73 11.81
N GLY A 185 16.12 -2.59 10.89
CA GLY A 185 15.43 -3.84 10.59
C GLY A 185 15.39 -4.82 11.76
N ALA A 186 16.55 -5.04 12.41
CA ALA A 186 16.71 -6.02 13.47
C ALA A 186 16.04 -5.58 14.78
N ALA A 187 16.09 -4.27 15.09
CA ALA A 187 15.36 -3.70 16.23
C ALA A 187 13.84 -3.69 16.02
N THR A 188 13.37 -3.37 14.81
CA THR A 188 11.93 -3.28 14.49
C THR A 188 11.25 -4.66 14.44
N TRP A 189 11.98 -5.71 14.03
CA TRP A 189 11.47 -7.07 13.87
C TRP A 189 10.74 -7.66 15.11
N PRO A 190 11.32 -7.70 16.33
CA PRO A 190 10.64 -8.26 17.50
C PRO A 190 9.35 -7.50 17.85
N ALA A 191 9.33 -6.18 17.72
CA ALA A 191 8.13 -5.37 17.97
C ALA A 191 7.02 -5.69 16.96
N VAL A 192 7.35 -5.87 15.66
CA VAL A 192 6.36 -6.26 14.64
C VAL A 192 5.82 -7.67 14.91
N ILE A 193 6.69 -8.62 15.25
CA ILE A 193 6.27 -9.98 15.65
C ILE A 193 5.32 -9.93 16.86
N GLN A 194 5.64 -9.14 17.88
CA GLN A 194 4.82 -8.97 19.08
C GLN A 194 3.45 -8.33 18.77
N GLN A 195 3.43 -7.23 18.03
CA GLN A 195 2.19 -6.50 17.74
C GLN A 195 1.23 -7.26 16.81
N LEU A 196 1.72 -8.25 16.05
CA LEU A 196 0.88 -9.15 15.24
C LEU A 196 0.26 -10.32 16.04
N ALA A 197 0.63 -10.51 17.31
CA ALA A 197 0.10 -11.59 18.16
C ALA A 197 -1.45 -11.66 18.21
N PRO A 198 -2.20 -10.54 18.31
CA PRO A 198 -3.67 -10.60 18.35
C PRO A 198 -4.32 -11.29 17.14
N LEU A 199 -3.70 -11.25 15.95
CA LEU A 199 -4.14 -11.97 14.76
C LEU A 199 -3.59 -13.40 14.70
N ARG A 200 -2.32 -13.59 15.10
CA ARG A 200 -1.65 -14.90 15.18
C ARG A 200 -2.40 -15.87 16.08
N ASP A 201 -2.69 -15.43 17.31
CA ASP A 201 -3.25 -16.27 18.38
C ASP A 201 -4.70 -16.69 18.09
N ARG A 202 -5.37 -15.99 17.16
CA ARG A 202 -6.70 -16.31 16.60
C ARG A 202 -6.65 -17.22 15.38
N GLY A 203 -5.45 -17.51 14.85
CA GLY A 203 -5.28 -18.27 13.60
C GLY A 203 -5.68 -17.49 12.34
N TYR A 204 -5.67 -16.15 12.38
CA TYR A 204 -6.07 -15.32 11.24
C TYR A 204 -4.93 -14.98 10.27
N LEU A 205 -3.68 -15.30 10.61
CA LEU A 205 -2.53 -15.07 9.74
C LEU A 205 -2.26 -16.25 8.79
N THR A 206 -2.05 -15.94 7.51
CA THR A 206 -1.39 -16.83 6.55
C THR A 206 0.01 -17.14 7.06
N HIS A 207 0.40 -18.42 7.10
CA HIS A 207 1.67 -18.83 7.71
C HIS A 207 2.31 -20.06 7.04
N PHE A 208 3.64 -20.13 7.09
CA PHE A 208 4.40 -21.35 6.82
C PHE A 208 4.45 -22.22 8.08
N ASN A 209 4.08 -23.49 7.96
CA ASN A 209 3.94 -24.43 9.10
C ASN A 209 5.14 -25.39 9.29
N GLY A 210 6.28 -25.08 8.68
CA GLY A 210 7.45 -25.98 8.62
C GLY A 210 7.54 -26.78 7.32
N ARG A 211 6.48 -26.81 6.51
CA ARG A 211 6.41 -27.57 5.25
C ARG A 211 5.64 -26.84 4.15
N ASP A 212 4.42 -26.42 4.46
CA ASP A 212 3.44 -25.87 3.52
C ASP A 212 3.00 -24.47 3.95
N ILE A 213 2.34 -23.73 3.05
CA ILE A 213 1.64 -22.49 3.39
C ILE A 213 0.20 -22.81 3.75
N VAL A 214 -0.21 -22.39 4.94
CA VAL A 214 -1.59 -22.41 5.44
C VAL A 214 -2.18 -21.01 5.18
N PRO A 215 -3.19 -20.87 4.29
CA PRO A 215 -3.85 -19.59 4.06
C PRO A 215 -4.63 -19.12 5.30
N GLY A 216 -4.66 -17.81 5.53
CA GLY A 216 -5.45 -17.16 6.56
C GLY A 216 -5.99 -15.80 6.09
N PRO A 217 -7.05 -15.27 6.74
CA PRO A 217 -7.69 -13.98 6.45
C PRO A 217 -6.78 -12.76 6.25
N VAL A 218 -5.57 -12.77 6.82
CA VAL A 218 -4.56 -11.72 6.62
C VAL A 218 -3.25 -12.35 6.19
N THR A 219 -2.59 -11.78 5.18
CA THR A 219 -1.23 -12.12 4.77
C THR A 219 -0.31 -10.94 5.07
N VAL A 220 0.63 -11.09 6.00
CA VAL A 220 1.58 -10.01 6.34
C VAL A 220 2.81 -10.10 5.45
N VAL A 221 3.22 -8.97 4.87
CA VAL A 221 4.41 -8.88 4.02
C VAL A 221 5.32 -7.75 4.52
N GLY A 222 6.54 -8.08 4.91
CA GLY A 222 7.55 -7.12 5.31
C GLY A 222 8.33 -6.57 4.11
N THR A 223 8.51 -5.26 4.07
CA THR A 223 9.33 -4.54 3.06
C THR A 223 10.22 -3.48 3.74
N GLY A 224 10.86 -2.61 2.96
CA GLY A 224 11.73 -1.56 3.50
C GLY A 224 13.03 -2.14 4.09
N ASN A 225 13.29 -1.87 5.37
CA ASN A 225 14.41 -2.42 6.12
C ASN A 225 14.15 -3.82 6.71
N THR A 226 13.04 -4.50 6.36
CA THR A 226 12.73 -5.86 6.84
C THR A 226 13.94 -6.81 6.65
N PRO A 227 14.44 -7.46 7.72
CA PRO A 227 15.61 -8.35 7.65
C PRO A 227 15.24 -9.75 7.13
N PHE A 228 15.69 -10.10 5.92
CA PHE A 228 15.37 -11.37 5.25
C PHE A 228 15.90 -12.62 5.97
N ASP A 229 17.02 -12.51 6.68
CA ASP A 229 17.58 -13.56 7.53
C ASP A 229 16.66 -13.85 8.73
N LEU A 230 16.14 -12.83 9.42
CA LEU A 230 15.18 -13.04 10.51
C LEU A 230 13.81 -13.51 10.00
N VAL A 231 13.38 -13.09 8.81
CA VAL A 231 12.22 -13.67 8.13
C VAL A 231 12.42 -15.16 7.92
N THR A 232 13.59 -15.62 7.48
CA THR A 232 13.84 -17.03 7.15
C THR A 232 14.34 -17.90 8.31
N ALA A 233 14.75 -17.30 9.43
CA ALA A 233 15.41 -17.98 10.56
C ALA A 233 14.61 -19.11 11.21
N ASN A 234 13.28 -18.96 11.36
CA ASN A 234 12.46 -20.01 11.97
C ASN A 234 12.02 -21.03 10.90
N SER A 235 12.54 -22.25 11.00
CA SER A 235 12.23 -23.35 10.09
C SER A 235 10.90 -24.06 10.36
N SER A 236 10.22 -23.78 11.48
CA SER A 236 9.02 -24.50 11.92
C SER A 236 7.73 -23.66 11.88
N TYR A 237 7.81 -22.34 12.05
CA TYR A 237 6.65 -21.45 11.96
C TYR A 237 7.05 -20.03 11.54
N ARG A 238 6.34 -19.44 10.55
CA ARG A 238 6.50 -18.05 10.11
C ARG A 238 5.18 -17.47 9.61
N ASP A 239 4.82 -16.25 9.99
CA ASP A 239 3.62 -15.54 9.49
C ASP A 239 3.87 -14.14 8.92
N ILE A 240 5.14 -13.81 8.67
CA ILE A 240 5.56 -12.65 7.87
C ILE A 240 6.30 -13.17 6.65
N PHE A 241 5.88 -12.74 5.47
CA PHE A 241 6.54 -13.02 4.19
C PHE A 241 7.37 -11.82 3.74
N PHE A 242 8.33 -12.04 2.85
CA PHE A 242 9.15 -10.97 2.28
C PHE A 242 8.58 -10.39 0.98
N ASP A 243 8.87 -9.12 0.74
CA ASP A 243 8.66 -8.40 -0.53
C ASP A 243 9.95 -8.43 -1.36
N ALA A 244 10.07 -9.41 -2.26
CA ALA A 244 11.30 -9.66 -3.01
C ALA A 244 11.60 -8.54 -4.02
N PRO A 245 12.86 -8.08 -4.15
CA PRO A 245 13.23 -7.03 -5.09
C PRO A 245 13.21 -7.54 -6.53
N LEU A 246 12.16 -7.20 -7.27
CA LEU A 246 11.82 -7.78 -8.58
C LEU A 246 12.86 -7.50 -9.68
N ASP A 247 13.63 -6.41 -9.59
CA ASP A 247 14.76 -6.13 -10.49
C ASP A 247 15.97 -7.04 -10.25
N LYS A 248 16.07 -7.72 -9.10
CA LYS A 248 17.14 -8.70 -8.86
C LYS A 248 16.84 -10.05 -9.50
N LEU A 249 15.57 -10.35 -9.79
CA LEU A 249 15.14 -11.59 -10.42
C LEU A 249 15.40 -11.66 -11.95
N VAL A 250 15.73 -10.54 -12.60
CA VAL A 250 16.01 -10.46 -14.06
C VAL A 250 17.34 -9.77 -14.32
N ASP A 251 18.14 -10.27 -15.27
CA ASP A 251 19.42 -9.66 -15.67
C ASP A 251 19.25 -8.83 -16.94
N GLU A 252 19.58 -7.53 -16.91
CA GLU A 252 19.48 -6.67 -18.11
C GLU A 252 20.38 -7.14 -19.26
N GLU A 253 21.54 -7.74 -18.94
CA GLU A 253 22.47 -8.28 -19.96
C GLU A 253 21.87 -9.45 -20.74
N SER A 254 20.95 -10.23 -20.14
CA SER A 254 20.25 -11.35 -20.81
C SER A 254 19.35 -10.90 -21.97
N TYR A 255 19.03 -9.60 -22.06
CA TYR A 255 18.20 -9.03 -23.12
C TYR A 255 19.01 -8.54 -24.34
N THR A 256 20.34 -8.45 -24.24
CA THR A 256 21.17 -7.85 -25.31
C THR A 256 21.54 -8.81 -26.45
N GLN A 257 21.24 -10.12 -26.32
CA GLN A 257 21.56 -11.11 -27.35
C GLN A 257 20.40 -11.38 -28.32
N ASN A 258 20.49 -10.73 -29.49
CA ASN A 258 19.89 -11.09 -30.79
C ASN A 258 18.38 -11.48 -30.86
N PRO A 259 17.51 -10.66 -31.47
CA PRO A 259 16.14 -11.03 -31.81
C PRO A 259 16.06 -11.93 -33.07
N GLY A 260 16.96 -12.90 -33.21
CA GLY A 260 17.22 -13.61 -34.47
C GLY A 260 17.19 -15.15 -34.42
N SER A 261 17.05 -15.76 -33.25
CA SER A 261 17.05 -17.23 -33.07
C SER A 261 15.82 -17.69 -32.31
N GLY A 262 15.05 -18.65 -32.88
CA GLY A 262 13.72 -19.06 -32.41
C GLY A 262 13.63 -19.82 -31.08
N HIS A 263 14.69 -19.83 -30.27
CA HIS A 263 14.70 -20.41 -28.93
C HIS A 263 15.32 -19.43 -27.93
N SER A 264 14.49 -18.69 -27.21
CA SER A 264 14.93 -17.81 -26.12
C SER A 264 14.96 -18.60 -24.81
N GLU A 265 16.06 -19.31 -24.58
CA GLU A 265 16.38 -19.74 -23.22
C GLU A 265 16.74 -18.50 -22.39
N LEU A 266 15.83 -18.13 -21.48
CA LEU A 266 16.07 -17.07 -20.50
C LEU A 266 17.14 -17.53 -19.50
N HIS A 267 18.42 -17.30 -19.84
CA HIS A 267 19.55 -17.56 -18.96
C HIS A 267 19.33 -16.90 -17.59
N PHE A 268 19.14 -17.73 -16.56
CA PHE A 268 18.91 -17.26 -15.20
C PHE A 268 20.24 -16.75 -14.60
N SER A 269 20.14 -15.70 -13.78
CA SER A 269 21.28 -15.01 -13.20
C SER A 269 22.28 -15.91 -12.48
N ARG A 270 23.56 -15.69 -12.81
CA ARG A 270 24.71 -16.20 -12.06
C ARG A 270 25.26 -15.11 -11.14
N THR A 271 24.70 -15.03 -9.94
CA THR A 271 25.21 -14.32 -8.76
C THR A 271 25.27 -12.78 -8.85
N LYS A 272 24.21 -12.10 -8.38
CA LYS A 272 24.27 -10.67 -8.03
C LYS A 272 24.80 -10.48 -6.61
N ARG A 273 25.73 -9.54 -6.42
CA ARG A 273 26.23 -9.10 -5.11
C ARG A 273 25.43 -7.91 -4.56
N SER A 274 25.11 -7.96 -3.27
CA SER A 274 24.32 -6.95 -2.54
C SER A 274 25.12 -5.71 -2.10
N ASN A 275 25.77 -5.02 -3.05
CA ASN A 275 26.54 -3.81 -2.75
C ASN A 275 25.63 -2.56 -2.71
N GLY A 276 25.25 -2.13 -1.50
CA GLY A 276 24.51 -0.88 -1.25
C GLY A 276 23.06 -1.12 -0.82
N LEU A 277 22.76 -0.81 0.45
CA LEU A 277 21.47 -1.08 1.10
C LEU A 277 20.38 -0.10 0.65
N GLY A 278 19.66 -0.47 -0.42
CA GLY A 278 18.31 0.03 -0.68
C GLY A 278 17.24 -0.77 0.07
N GLN A 279 15.98 -0.31 0.01
CA GLN A 279 14.81 -1.06 0.51
C GLN A 279 14.78 -2.47 -0.10
N GLY A 280 14.41 -3.47 0.69
CA GLY A 280 14.37 -4.88 0.29
C GLY A 280 15.72 -5.60 0.27
N LEU A 281 16.78 -5.02 0.84
CA LEU A 281 18.14 -5.62 0.90
C LEU A 281 18.69 -5.88 2.31
N SER A 282 17.90 -5.61 3.36
CA SER A 282 18.27 -5.91 4.75
C SER A 282 18.25 -7.43 5.01
N GLY A 283 19.20 -7.95 5.77
CA GLY A 283 19.32 -9.39 6.07
C GLY A 283 19.60 -10.31 4.87
N MET A 284 19.91 -9.76 3.69
CA MET A 284 20.04 -10.55 2.46
C MET A 284 21.32 -11.39 2.38
N PRO A 285 21.28 -12.62 1.84
CA PRO A 285 22.48 -13.38 1.49
C PRO A 285 23.38 -12.62 0.50
N VAL A 286 24.70 -12.78 0.66
CA VAL A 286 25.76 -12.16 -0.17
C VAL A 286 25.62 -12.47 -1.67
N THR A 287 24.92 -13.56 -2.01
CA THR A 287 24.62 -14.00 -3.37
C THR A 287 23.12 -14.25 -3.49
N ILE A 288 22.47 -13.52 -4.40
CA ILE A 288 21.09 -13.77 -4.80
C ILE A 288 21.09 -14.77 -5.97
N THR A 289 20.22 -15.79 -5.88
CA THR A 289 19.98 -16.84 -6.86
C THR A 289 18.49 -16.89 -7.22
N ALA A 290 18.08 -17.82 -8.11
CA ALA A 290 16.67 -18.07 -8.43
C ALA A 290 15.88 -18.43 -7.16
N ASP A 291 16.33 -19.47 -6.47
CA ASP A 291 15.56 -20.12 -5.39
C ASP A 291 15.62 -19.36 -4.06
N THR A 292 16.37 -18.24 -4.00
CA THR A 292 16.46 -17.34 -2.85
C THR A 292 15.07 -16.87 -2.42
N PHE A 293 14.19 -16.57 -3.36
CA PHE A 293 12.82 -16.12 -3.09
C PHE A 293 11.81 -17.10 -3.68
N ASN A 294 10.86 -17.56 -2.86
CA ASN A 294 9.82 -18.51 -3.25
C ASN A 294 8.63 -18.42 -2.27
N VAL A 295 7.52 -19.09 -2.58
CA VAL A 295 6.28 -19.07 -1.77
C VAL A 295 6.44 -19.40 -0.28
N THR A 296 7.55 -20.04 0.14
CA THR A 296 7.78 -20.35 1.57
C THR A 296 8.37 -19.20 2.38
N ASN A 297 8.94 -18.18 1.72
CA ASN A 297 9.62 -17.05 2.37
C ASN A 297 9.22 -15.67 1.81
N SER A 298 8.64 -15.61 0.62
CA SER A 298 8.21 -14.39 -0.05
C SER A 298 6.78 -14.51 -0.55
N PHE A 299 6.07 -13.38 -0.58
CA PHE A 299 4.71 -13.28 -1.12
C PHE A 299 4.66 -12.32 -2.30
N TYR A 300 5.20 -11.12 -2.11
CA TYR A 300 5.39 -10.17 -3.21
C TYR A 300 6.75 -10.35 -3.88
N ALA A 301 6.80 -9.99 -5.16
CA ALA A 301 8.00 -9.44 -5.78
C ALA A 301 7.65 -8.05 -6.34
N SER A 302 8.33 -7.00 -5.88
CA SER A 302 8.01 -5.62 -6.27
C SER A 302 9.20 -4.76 -6.63
N VAL A 303 8.94 -3.69 -7.39
CA VAL A 303 9.95 -2.68 -7.79
C VAL A 303 9.31 -1.33 -8.11
N SER A 304 10.10 -0.28 -8.00
CA SER A 304 9.77 1.04 -8.53
C SER A 304 9.67 1.02 -10.05
N PHE A 305 8.46 1.17 -10.59
CA PHE A 305 8.20 1.31 -12.02
C PHE A 305 9.08 2.40 -12.65
N LYS A 306 9.17 3.55 -11.98
CA LYS A 306 9.99 4.69 -12.43
C LYS A 306 11.49 4.37 -12.52
N LYS A 307 12.02 3.46 -11.69
CA LYS A 307 13.44 3.07 -11.74
C LYS A 307 13.70 1.95 -12.74
N ALA A 308 12.84 0.93 -12.79
CA ALA A 308 13.05 -0.27 -13.60
C ALA A 308 12.55 -0.13 -15.05
N ILE A 309 11.36 0.46 -15.24
CA ILE A 309 10.71 0.60 -16.55
C ILE A 309 10.87 2.02 -17.11
N GLY A 310 10.98 3.02 -16.24
CA GLY A 310 11.07 4.43 -16.63
C GLY A 310 9.72 5.03 -17.01
N PHE A 311 9.72 6.12 -17.79
CA PHE A 311 8.50 6.84 -18.17
C PHE A 311 8.17 6.60 -19.66
N PRO A 312 7.01 6.01 -20.02
CA PRO A 312 6.60 5.82 -21.42
C PRO A 312 6.28 7.17 -22.08
N TRP A 313 7.04 7.55 -23.12
CA TRP A 313 6.98 8.89 -23.72
C TRP A 313 6.96 8.89 -25.27
N PRO A 314 6.05 9.65 -25.91
CA PRO A 314 4.81 10.19 -25.37
C PRO A 314 3.73 9.09 -25.30
N PHE A 315 3.25 8.78 -24.09
CA PHE A 315 2.05 7.96 -23.81
C PHE A 315 2.03 6.51 -24.31
N HIS A 316 3.14 5.97 -24.82
CA HIS A 316 3.26 4.57 -25.22
C HIS A 316 4.50 3.92 -24.61
N PHE A 317 4.41 2.64 -24.30
CA PHE A 317 5.57 1.84 -23.93
C PHE A 317 6.39 1.49 -25.17
N THR A 318 7.71 1.52 -25.04
CA THR A 318 8.62 0.92 -26.02
C THR A 318 8.61 -0.61 -25.87
N GLN A 319 8.97 -1.33 -26.94
CA GLN A 319 9.02 -2.80 -26.93
C GLN A 319 9.91 -3.33 -25.79
N ARG A 320 11.10 -2.72 -25.56
CA ARG A 320 11.99 -3.05 -24.44
C ARG A 320 11.31 -2.93 -23.07
N GLN A 321 10.45 -1.94 -22.86
CA GLN A 321 9.74 -1.78 -21.59
C GLN A 321 8.67 -2.86 -21.39
N ILE A 322 7.93 -3.19 -22.44
CA ILE A 322 6.94 -4.29 -22.42
C ILE A 322 7.64 -5.63 -22.14
N ASP A 323 8.71 -5.94 -22.86
CA ASP A 323 9.39 -7.24 -22.69
C ASP A 323 10.16 -7.35 -21.36
N LEU A 324 10.58 -6.22 -20.77
CA LEU A 324 11.10 -6.18 -19.39
C LEU A 324 9.99 -6.41 -18.35
N ILE A 325 8.80 -5.81 -18.52
CA ILE A 325 7.63 -6.11 -17.67
C ILE A 325 7.31 -7.61 -17.76
N ARG A 326 7.20 -8.16 -18.97
CA ARG A 326 6.96 -9.59 -19.21
C ARG A 326 8.04 -10.48 -18.60
N ALA A 327 9.32 -10.10 -18.69
CA ALA A 327 10.40 -10.86 -18.07
C ALA A 327 10.29 -10.88 -16.54
N GLN A 328 9.97 -9.73 -15.94
CA GLN A 328 9.75 -9.57 -14.50
C GLN A 328 8.53 -10.37 -14.02
N VAL A 329 7.38 -10.26 -14.70
CA VAL A 329 6.17 -11.03 -14.38
C VAL A 329 6.43 -12.54 -14.50
N ARG A 330 6.99 -13.01 -15.63
CA ARG A 330 7.31 -14.44 -15.84
C ARG A 330 8.27 -15.00 -14.79
N VAL A 331 9.23 -14.23 -14.28
CA VAL A 331 10.14 -14.74 -13.25
C VAL A 331 9.48 -14.78 -11.88
N ALA A 332 8.75 -13.74 -11.46
CA ALA A 332 8.00 -13.75 -10.22
C ALA A 332 7.00 -14.92 -10.16
N HIS A 333 6.22 -15.12 -11.24
CA HIS A 333 5.24 -16.20 -11.34
C HIS A 333 5.88 -17.60 -11.33
N ARG A 334 7.08 -17.78 -11.90
CA ARG A 334 7.83 -19.06 -11.80
C ARG A 334 8.25 -19.40 -10.36
N HIS A 335 8.42 -18.40 -9.50
CA HIS A 335 8.67 -18.57 -8.06
C HIS A 335 7.39 -18.49 -7.21
N GLY A 336 6.21 -18.39 -7.85
CA GLY A 336 4.90 -18.27 -7.22
C GLY A 336 4.60 -16.90 -6.58
N LEU A 337 5.44 -15.89 -6.83
CA LEU A 337 5.38 -14.57 -6.20
C LEU A 337 4.43 -13.63 -6.93
N LYS A 338 3.75 -12.78 -6.17
CA LYS A 338 2.78 -11.79 -6.67
C LYS A 338 3.46 -10.50 -7.09
N VAL A 339 3.19 -10.04 -8.31
CA VAL A 339 3.85 -8.87 -8.90
C VAL A 339 3.17 -7.57 -8.48
N ARG A 340 3.97 -6.60 -8.01
CA ARG A 340 3.51 -5.23 -7.74
C ARG A 340 4.51 -4.18 -8.24
N TYR A 341 4.04 -3.14 -8.91
CA TYR A 341 4.86 -2.01 -9.36
C TYR A 341 4.51 -0.74 -8.59
N TRP A 342 5.46 -0.14 -7.86
CA TRP A 342 5.27 1.10 -7.09
C TRP A 342 5.87 2.34 -7.78
N SER A 343 5.57 3.56 -7.29
CA SER A 343 5.87 4.83 -8.00
C SER A 343 5.31 4.89 -9.43
N LEU A 344 4.04 4.51 -9.60
CA LEU A 344 3.29 4.73 -10.84
C LEU A 344 2.88 6.21 -10.97
N PRO A 345 2.80 6.78 -12.18
CA PRO A 345 2.48 8.21 -12.35
C PRO A 345 0.98 8.49 -12.12
N GLY A 346 0.65 9.16 -11.02
CA GLY A 346 -0.75 9.52 -10.70
C GLY A 346 -1.41 10.53 -11.66
N TRP A 347 -0.62 11.29 -12.42
CA TRP A 347 -1.10 12.30 -13.38
C TRP A 347 -0.18 12.35 -14.64
N PRO A 348 -0.72 12.59 -15.85
CA PRO A 348 -2.13 12.79 -16.20
C PRO A 348 -2.95 11.50 -16.14
N ARG A 349 -4.23 11.62 -15.77
CA ARG A 349 -5.14 10.46 -15.54
C ARG A 349 -5.22 9.50 -16.73
N GLY A 350 -5.15 10.01 -17.97
CA GLY A 350 -5.12 9.17 -19.18
C GLY A 350 -3.88 8.29 -19.26
N LEU A 351 -2.71 8.81 -18.90
CA LEU A 351 -1.45 8.04 -18.85
C LEU A 351 -1.50 6.99 -17.72
N ARG A 352 -1.92 7.40 -16.53
CA ARG A 352 -2.09 6.52 -15.37
C ARG A 352 -2.95 5.30 -15.73
N ASN A 353 -4.13 5.54 -16.30
CA ASN A 353 -5.07 4.50 -16.68
C ASN A 353 -4.57 3.66 -17.87
N HIS A 354 -3.75 4.21 -18.78
CA HIS A 354 -3.07 3.41 -19.80
C HIS A 354 -2.05 2.45 -19.17
N ILE A 355 -1.20 2.95 -18.26
CA ILE A 355 -0.20 2.13 -17.55
C ILE A 355 -0.87 1.05 -16.70
N TRP A 356 -1.90 1.37 -15.91
CA TRP A 356 -2.65 0.37 -15.13
C TRP A 356 -3.26 -0.72 -16.00
N ARG A 357 -3.82 -0.37 -17.17
CA ARG A 357 -4.33 -1.36 -18.14
C ARG A 357 -3.21 -2.24 -18.70
N VAL A 358 -2.09 -1.67 -19.13
CA VAL A 358 -0.97 -2.44 -19.67
C VAL A 358 -0.39 -3.39 -18.62
N LEU A 359 -0.20 -2.93 -17.38
CA LEU A 359 0.29 -3.79 -16.30
C LEU A 359 -0.67 -4.96 -16.01
N ALA A 360 -1.99 -4.70 -15.96
CA ALA A 360 -2.99 -5.77 -15.80
C ALA A 360 -3.01 -6.74 -17.00
N GLN A 361 -2.88 -6.23 -18.23
CA GLN A 361 -2.81 -7.04 -19.46
C GLN A 361 -1.55 -7.92 -19.53
N GLU A 362 -0.41 -7.42 -19.03
CA GLU A 362 0.86 -8.15 -18.99
C GLU A 362 1.02 -9.04 -17.73
N GLY A 363 -0.07 -9.23 -16.95
CA GLY A 363 -0.13 -10.22 -15.87
C GLY A 363 0.33 -9.74 -14.48
N VAL A 364 0.38 -8.43 -14.24
CA VAL A 364 0.68 -7.89 -12.89
C VAL A 364 -0.49 -8.15 -11.94
N ASP A 365 -0.24 -8.95 -10.90
CA ASP A 365 -1.28 -9.37 -9.95
C ASP A 365 -1.92 -8.20 -9.19
N ILE A 366 -1.13 -7.21 -8.77
CA ILE A 366 -1.55 -6.15 -7.86
C ILE A 366 -1.16 -4.75 -8.37
N LEU A 367 -2.16 -3.91 -8.60
CA LEU A 367 -1.98 -2.49 -8.92
C LEU A 367 -1.73 -1.67 -7.64
N ASN A 368 -0.61 -0.97 -7.57
CA ASN A 368 -0.26 -0.06 -6.48
C ASN A 368 -0.91 1.32 -6.71
N VAL A 369 -1.87 1.74 -5.87
CA VAL A 369 -2.78 2.84 -6.23
C VAL A 369 -2.91 3.95 -5.19
N ASP A 370 -2.81 5.20 -5.67
CA ASP A 370 -3.09 6.41 -4.90
C ASP A 370 -4.56 6.86 -5.02
N ASP A 371 -5.26 6.46 -6.09
CA ASP A 371 -6.66 6.78 -6.38
C ASP A 371 -7.50 5.51 -6.30
N LEU A 372 -8.01 5.20 -5.11
CA LEU A 372 -8.80 4.00 -4.82
C LEU A 372 -10.06 3.93 -5.69
N VAL A 373 -10.83 5.01 -5.75
CA VAL A 373 -12.11 5.04 -6.48
C VAL A 373 -11.89 4.86 -7.99
N GLY A 374 -10.83 5.47 -8.53
CA GLY A 374 -10.41 5.25 -9.91
C GLY A 374 -9.90 3.84 -10.17
N ALA A 375 -9.24 3.21 -9.18
CA ALA A 375 -8.74 1.85 -9.26
C ALA A 375 -9.82 0.77 -9.16
N THR A 376 -10.89 0.98 -8.39
CA THR A 376 -11.90 -0.08 -8.17
C THR A 376 -13.16 0.06 -9.03
N LYS A 377 -13.41 1.25 -9.60
CA LYS A 377 -14.43 1.46 -10.64
C LYS A 377 -13.89 1.33 -12.07
N GLY A 378 -12.60 1.01 -12.23
CA GLY A 378 -11.96 0.86 -13.52
C GLY A 378 -12.13 -0.55 -14.10
N ASP A 379 -12.51 -0.64 -15.37
CA ASP A 379 -12.44 -1.90 -16.11
C ASP A 379 -10.99 -2.19 -16.52
N TRP A 380 -10.26 -2.86 -15.63
CA TRP A 380 -8.91 -3.39 -15.86
C TRP A 380 -8.93 -4.81 -16.40
N LYS A 381 -10.10 -5.46 -16.43
CA LYS A 381 -10.27 -6.71 -17.14
C LYS A 381 -10.11 -6.41 -18.63
N THR A 382 -9.56 -7.35 -19.36
CA THR A 382 -9.65 -7.32 -20.82
C THR A 382 -11.12 -7.42 -21.22
N ARG A 383 -11.52 -6.67 -22.26
CA ARG A 383 -12.72 -7.03 -23.04
C ARG A 383 -12.41 -8.32 -23.80
N ILE A 384 -12.53 -9.45 -23.12
CA ILE A 384 -12.40 -10.79 -23.70
C ILE A 384 -13.67 -11.12 -24.49
N PHE A 385 -13.92 -10.38 -25.58
CA PHE A 385 -14.80 -10.77 -26.69
C PHE A 385 -14.52 -9.86 -27.89
N ASP A 386 -13.58 -10.27 -28.73
CA ASP A 386 -13.64 -10.17 -30.19
C ASP A 386 -12.47 -10.98 -30.79
N TRP A 387 -12.75 -11.83 -31.79
CA TRP A 387 -11.81 -12.73 -32.51
C TRP A 387 -11.23 -13.89 -31.67
N TRP A 388 -11.97 -14.97 -31.36
CA TRP A 388 -12.50 -16.06 -32.23
C TRP A 388 -11.48 -17.13 -32.66
N ILE A 389 -11.87 -18.39 -32.39
CA ILE A 389 -11.49 -19.67 -33.04
C ILE A 389 -10.05 -20.15 -32.82
#